data_AF-A0A1H6F562-F1
#
_entry.id   AF-A0A1H6F562-F1
#
_cell.length_a   1.000
_cell.length_b   1.000
_cell.length_c   1.000
_cell.angle_alpha   90.00
_cell.angle_beta   90.00
_cell.angle_gamma   90.00
#
_symmetry.space_group_name_H-M   'P 1'
#
loop_
_entity.id
_entity.type
_entity.pdbx_description
1 polymer ?
#
loop_
_entity_poly.entity_id
_entity_poly.type
_entity_poly.pdbx_seq_one_letter_code
_entity_poly.pdbx_strand_id
1 'polypeptide(L)'
;MVERAEDYLWSSAAAHCGLRDDALLTTDSIHCKVFEDISDYSAWLGEDDNDTQLNIMRRNIQKNLPCGSNPFIEQLERISGRILSFRPIGRPKKAIKG
;
A
#
# COMPACT_ATOMS: atom_id res chain seq x y z
N MET A 1 -4.94 -3.79 19.27
CA MET A 1 -4.89 -4.38 17.92
C MET A 1 -5.71 -5.66 17.98
N VAL A 2 -6.49 -5.96 16.94
CA VAL A 2 -7.27 -7.22 16.88
C VAL A 2 -6.40 -8.34 16.31
N GLU A 3 -6.78 -9.60 16.55
CA GLU A 3 -6.04 -10.77 16.08
C GLU A 3 -6.28 -11.06 14.60
N ARG A 4 -7.55 -10.98 14.15
CA ARG A 4 -7.94 -11.18 12.76
C ARG A 4 -8.45 -9.88 12.15
N ALA A 5 -8.24 -9.70 10.84
CA ALA A 5 -8.58 -8.46 10.16
C ALA A 5 -10.10 -8.20 10.12
N GLU A 6 -10.90 -9.25 9.97
CA GLU A 6 -12.37 -9.23 9.98
C GLU A 6 -12.97 -8.84 11.33
N ASP A 7 -12.22 -8.96 12.43
CA ASP A 7 -12.69 -8.52 13.75
C ASP A 7 -12.52 -7.00 13.96
N TYR A 8 -11.85 -6.31 13.02
CA TYR A 8 -11.66 -4.88 13.12
C TYR A 8 -12.92 -4.11 12.72
N LEU A 9 -13.56 -3.46 13.69
CA LEU A 9 -14.86 -2.79 13.53
C LEU A 9 -14.94 -1.79 12.35
N TRP A 10 -13.84 -1.08 12.10
CA TRP A 10 -13.74 -0.03 11.07
C TRP A 10 -13.11 -0.52 9.76
N SER A 11 -13.03 -1.84 9.56
CA SER A 11 -12.59 -2.46 8.30
C SER A 11 -13.79 -3.00 7.52
N SER A 12 -13.67 -3.02 6.20
CA SER A 12 -14.58 -3.75 5.31
C SER A 12 -14.31 -5.26 5.31
N ALA A 13 -13.25 -5.73 5.96
CA ALA A 13 -12.82 -7.13 5.94
C ALA A 13 -13.94 -8.10 6.35
N ALA A 14 -14.73 -7.78 7.38
CA ALA A 14 -15.86 -8.61 7.79
C ALA A 14 -16.88 -8.84 6.66
N ALA A 15 -17.13 -7.82 5.85
CA ALA A 15 -18.07 -7.91 4.74
C ALA A 15 -17.49 -8.68 3.55
N HIS A 16 -16.20 -8.48 3.24
CA HIS A 16 -15.53 -9.28 2.22
C HIS A 16 -15.39 -10.76 2.63
N CYS A 17 -15.31 -11.06 3.92
CA CYS A 17 -15.38 -12.42 4.46
C CYS A 17 -16.81 -12.99 4.55
N GLY A 18 -17.84 -12.22 4.16
CA GLY A 18 -19.25 -12.65 4.23
C GLY A 18 -19.82 -12.75 5.66
N LEU A 19 -19.14 -12.18 6.65
CA LEU A 19 -19.54 -12.24 8.07
C LEU A 19 -20.54 -11.13 8.45
N ARG A 20 -20.60 -10.05 7.67
CA ARG A 20 -21.47 -8.90 7.92
C ARG A 20 -21.84 -8.20 6.62
N ASP A 21 -23.13 -7.94 6.40
CA ASP A 21 -23.55 -7.01 5.35
C ASP A 21 -23.21 -5.57 5.76
N ASP A 22 -22.56 -4.83 4.85
CA ASP A 22 -22.16 -3.45 5.10
C ASP A 22 -22.71 -2.52 4.03
N ALA A 23 -23.73 -1.74 4.39
CA ALA A 23 -24.42 -0.82 3.48
C ALA A 23 -23.54 0.34 2.98
N LEU A 24 -22.35 0.55 3.58
CA LEU A 24 -21.38 1.55 3.09
C LEU A 24 -20.57 1.03 1.91
N LEU A 25 -20.56 -0.29 1.67
CA LEU A 25 -19.82 -0.87 0.56
C LEU A 25 -20.66 -0.84 -0.72
N THR A 26 -20.02 -0.33 -1.78
CA THR A 26 -20.59 -0.43 -3.14
C THR A 26 -20.38 -1.84 -3.68
N THR A 27 -21.37 -2.40 -4.35
CA THR A 27 -21.28 -3.72 -5.00
C THR A 27 -21.01 -3.64 -6.51
N ASP A 28 -21.37 -2.53 -7.17
CA ASP A 28 -21.31 -2.39 -8.64
C ASP A 28 -20.10 -1.61 -9.18
N SER A 29 -19.08 -1.37 -8.37
CA SER A 29 -17.92 -0.58 -8.79
C SER A 29 -16.86 -1.42 -9.48
N ILE A 30 -16.20 -0.86 -10.50
CA ILE A 30 -14.99 -1.47 -11.11
C ILE A 30 -13.90 -1.75 -10.07
N HIS A 31 -13.90 -1.00 -8.97
CA HIS A 31 -12.97 -1.20 -7.86
C HIS A 31 -13.30 -2.44 -7.03
N CYS A 32 -14.56 -2.87 -7.00
CA CYS A 32 -14.97 -4.09 -6.29
C CYS A 32 -14.57 -5.34 -7.06
N LYS A 33 -14.57 -5.27 -8.39
CA LYS A 33 -14.14 -6.37 -9.27
C LYS A 33 -12.70 -6.82 -9.04
N VAL A 34 -11.85 -5.93 -8.56
CA VAL A 34 -10.44 -6.26 -8.23
C VAL A 34 -10.35 -7.32 -7.13
N PHE A 35 -11.39 -7.46 -6.30
CA PHE A 35 -11.43 -8.44 -5.22
C PHE A 35 -12.21 -9.71 -5.59
N GLU A 36 -12.87 -9.77 -6.75
CA GLU A 36 -13.65 -10.95 -7.19
C GLU A 36 -12.78 -12.19 -7.38
N ASP A 37 -11.51 -12.01 -7.74
CA ASP A 37 -10.55 -13.10 -7.92
C ASP A 37 -10.03 -13.68 -6.59
N ILE A 38 -10.33 -13.04 -5.45
CA ILE A 38 -9.91 -13.49 -4.13
C ILE A 38 -11.01 -14.39 -3.55
N SER A 39 -10.79 -15.70 -3.62
CA SER A 39 -11.77 -16.68 -3.14
C SER A 39 -11.87 -16.76 -1.61
N ASP A 40 -10.76 -16.64 -0.90
CA ASP A 40 -10.70 -16.63 0.57
C ASP A 40 -10.02 -15.34 1.06
N TYR A 41 -10.85 -14.35 1.39
CA TYR A 41 -10.38 -13.04 1.79
C TYR A 41 -9.68 -13.04 3.16
N SER A 42 -10.10 -13.91 4.07
CA SER A 42 -9.50 -14.03 5.41
C SER A 42 -8.09 -14.63 5.30
N ALA A 43 -7.96 -15.72 4.54
CA ALA A 43 -6.66 -16.34 4.30
C ALA A 43 -5.70 -15.38 3.58
N TRP A 44 -6.19 -14.68 2.56
CA TRP A 44 -5.38 -13.70 1.82
C TRP A 44 -4.85 -12.56 2.70
N LEU A 45 -5.67 -12.01 3.59
CA LEU A 45 -5.22 -10.98 4.55
C LEU A 45 -4.28 -11.54 5.64
N GLY A 46 -4.30 -12.85 5.87
CA GLY A 46 -3.42 -13.54 6.81
C GLY A 46 -2.07 -13.95 6.23
N GLU A 47 -1.82 -13.71 4.94
CA GLU A 47 -0.53 -13.98 4.31
C GLU A 47 0.58 -13.09 4.91
N ASP A 48 1.79 -13.64 4.99
CA ASP A 48 2.94 -12.88 5.45
C ASP A 48 3.28 -11.74 4.47
N ASP A 49 3.50 -10.55 5.04
CA ASP A 49 3.93 -9.40 4.26
C ASP A 49 5.31 -9.61 3.64
N ASN A 50 5.51 -9.02 2.46
CA ASN A 50 6.83 -8.97 1.85
C ASN A 50 7.72 -7.94 2.57
N ASP A 51 8.74 -8.42 3.29
CA ASP A 51 9.70 -7.58 4.03
C ASP A 51 10.34 -6.47 3.19
N THR A 52 10.63 -6.72 1.91
CA THR A 52 11.22 -5.70 1.03
C THR A 52 10.22 -4.57 0.78
N GLN A 53 8.96 -4.90 0.51
CA GLN A 53 7.90 -3.90 0.30
C GLN A 53 7.60 -3.14 1.60
N LEU A 54 7.52 -3.83 2.73
CA LEU A 54 7.35 -3.20 4.04
C LEU A 54 8.46 -2.20 4.35
N ASN A 55 9.72 -2.57 4.07
CA ASN A 55 10.85 -1.67 4.30
C ASN A 55 10.80 -0.42 3.40
N ILE A 56 10.33 -0.55 2.15
CA ILE A 56 10.08 0.58 1.25
C ILE A 56 8.95 1.47 1.80
N MET A 57 7.85 0.87 2.25
CA MET A 57 6.73 1.60 2.83
C MET A 57 7.15 2.39 4.07
N ARG A 58 7.81 1.73 5.04
CA ARG A 58 8.27 2.34 6.29
C ARG A 58 9.22 3.53 6.05
N ARG A 59 10.22 3.37 5.19
CA ARG A 59 11.18 4.46 4.90
C ARG A 59 10.54 5.65 4.17
N ASN A 60 9.49 5.42 3.39
CA ASN A 60 8.82 6.44 2.59
C ASN A 60 7.77 7.20 3.42
N ILE A 61 6.98 6.51 4.25
CA ILE A 61 5.97 7.13 5.15
C ILE A 61 6.61 8.17 6.05
N GLN A 62 7.75 7.85 6.66
CA GLN A 62 8.49 8.78 7.53
C GLN A 62 8.89 10.09 6.83
N LYS A 63 8.94 10.09 5.50
CA LYS A 63 9.30 11.25 4.67
C LYS A 63 8.12 11.82 3.89
N ASN A 64 6.90 11.35 4.14
CA ASN A 64 5.70 11.67 3.34
C ASN A 64 5.93 11.42 1.83
N LEU A 65 6.63 10.34 1.49
CA LEU A 65 6.90 9.96 0.10
C LEU A 65 5.92 8.88 -0.37
N PRO A 66 5.49 8.92 -1.64
CA PRO A 66 4.66 7.88 -2.24
C PRO A 66 5.42 6.55 -2.37
N CYS A 67 4.68 5.45 -2.48
CA CYS A 67 5.19 4.14 -2.85
C CYS A 67 4.68 3.77 -4.25
N GLY A 68 5.50 3.07 -5.03
CA GLY A 68 5.14 2.65 -6.37
C GLY A 68 6.36 2.34 -7.23
N SER A 69 6.12 2.00 -8.49
CA SER A 69 7.18 1.75 -9.47
C SER A 69 7.91 3.05 -9.83
N ASN A 70 9.17 2.96 -10.27
CA ASN A 70 9.93 4.14 -10.69
C ASN A 70 9.19 4.99 -11.74
N PRO A 71 8.61 4.41 -12.82
CA PRO A 71 7.84 5.20 -13.79
C PRO A 71 6.64 5.94 -13.18
N PHE A 72 5.95 5.32 -12.22
CA PHE A 72 4.85 5.94 -11.51
C PHE A 72 5.32 7.13 -10.66
N ILE A 73 6.44 6.97 -9.94
CA ILE A 73 7.02 8.05 -9.14
C ILE A 73 7.51 9.20 -10.03
N GLU A 74 8.21 8.91 -11.13
CA GLU A 74 8.68 9.92 -12.09
C GLU A 74 7.50 10.72 -12.69
N GLN A 75 6.39 10.04 -13.00
CA GLN A 75 5.17 10.70 -13.44
C GLN A 75 4.61 11.65 -12.37
N LEU A 76 4.56 11.22 -11.10
CA LEU A 76 4.11 12.08 -10.00
C LEU A 76 5.06 13.27 -9.77
N GLU A 77 6.36 13.08 -9.90
CA GLU A 77 7.34 14.18 -9.82
C GLU A 77 7.09 15.21 -10.92
N ARG A 78 6.82 14.75 -12.15
CA ARG A 78 6.50 15.62 -13.29
C ARG A 78 5.21 16.41 -13.08
N ILE A 79 4.18 15.79 -12.52
CA ILE A 79 2.88 16.44 -12.26
C ILE A 79 3.00 17.45 -11.12
N SER A 80 3.68 17.07 -10.04
CA SER A 80 3.76 17.89 -8.82
C SER A 80 4.84 18.96 -8.86
N GLY A 81 5.84 18.83 -9.74
CA GLY A 81 7.05 19.66 -9.75
C GLY A 81 7.94 19.45 -8.52
N ARG A 82 7.68 18.41 -7.71
CA ARG A 82 8.41 18.08 -6.49
C ARG A 82 9.21 16.81 -6.69
N ILE A 83 10.31 16.70 -5.96
CA ILE A 83 11.06 15.45 -5.86
C ILE A 83 10.32 14.55 -4.88
N LEU A 84 9.88 13.39 -5.36
CA LEU A 84 9.12 12.36 -4.63
C LEU A 84 9.88 11.03 -4.58
N SER A 85 11.02 10.94 -5.26
CA SER A 85 11.97 9.85 -5.16
C SER A 85 12.68 9.82 -3.81
N PHE A 86 12.87 8.61 -3.27
CA PHE A 86 13.61 8.43 -2.02
C PHE A 86 15.08 8.83 -2.19
N ARG A 87 15.57 9.68 -1.28
CA ARG A 87 16.99 10.03 -1.18
C ARG A 87 17.55 9.66 0.19
N PRO A 88 18.73 9.04 0.27
CA PRO A 88 19.38 8.74 1.54
C PRO A 88 19.68 10.03 2.31
N ILE A 89 19.74 9.91 3.64
CA ILE A 89 20.06 11.03 4.53
C ILE A 89 21.55 11.39 4.35
N GLY A 90 21.84 12.68 4.29
CA GLY A 90 23.21 13.21 4.25
C GLY A 90 23.66 13.68 2.86
N ARG A 91 24.86 14.27 2.83
CA ARG A 91 25.47 14.78 1.60
C ARG A 91 25.84 13.60 0.68
N PRO A 92 25.61 13.71 -0.64
CA PRO A 92 26.14 12.75 -1.61
C PRO A 92 27.65 12.57 -1.43
N LYS A 93 28.13 11.32 -1.47
CA LYS A 93 29.57 11.02 -1.41
C LYS A 93 30.26 11.69 -2.60
N LYS A 94 31.44 12.28 -2.37
CA LYS A 94 32.28 12.77 -3.48
C LYS A 94 32.60 11.58 -4.39
N ALA A 95 32.31 11.71 -5.68
CA ALA A 95 32.80 10.75 -6.66
C ALA A 95 34.34 10.74 -6.60
N ILE A 96 34.93 9.56 -6.44
CA ILE A 96 36.38 9.39 -6.59
C ILE A 96 36.67 9.59 -8.07
N LYS A 97 37.31 10.70 -8.42
CA LYS A 97 37.92 10.85 -9.74
C LYS A 97 39.17 9.98 -9.74
N GLY A 98 39.14 8.89 -10.50
CA GLY A 98 40.34 8.17 -10.92
C GLY A 98 41.13 8.99 -11.94
#